data_AF-A0A947HKJ1-F1
#
_entry.id   AF-A0A947HKJ1-F1
#
_cell.length_a   1.000
_cell.length_b   1.000
_cell.length_c   1.000
_cell.angle_alpha   90.00
_cell.angle_beta   90.00
_cell.angle_gamma   90.00
#
_symmetry.space_group_name_H-M   'P 1'
#
loop_
_entity.id
_entity.type
_entity.pdbx_description
1 polymer ?
#
loop_
_entity_poly.entity_id
_entity_poly.type
_entity_poly.pdbx_seq_one_letter_code
_entity_poly.pdbx_strand_id
1 'polypeptide(L)' 'MLQNVTFSARPETIASARARARAEGRTLNEVFRAWLESYVESEARASRYDELMASLSHVQPGRTFSRDEANQR' A
#
# COMPACT_ATOMS: atom_id res chain seq x y z
N MET A 1 15.00 -0.21 -16.13
CA MET A 1 16.37 -0.61 -15.71
C MET A 1 16.41 -0.65 -14.19
N LEU A 2 17.14 -1.59 -13.59
CA LEU A 2 17.33 -1.66 -12.14
C LEU A 2 18.51 -0.78 -11.72
N GLN A 3 18.34 0.02 -10.66
CA GLN A 3 19.41 0.81 -10.04
C GLN A 3 19.79 0.19 -8.69
N ASN A 4 21.08 0.27 -8.34
CA ASN A 4 21.57 -0.21 -7.05
C ASN A 4 21.34 0.86 -5.98
N VAL A 5 20.87 0.44 -4.80
CA VAL A 5 20.69 1.30 -3.63
C VAL A 5 21.40 0.67 -2.44
N THR A 6 22.19 1.46 -1.72
CA THR A 6 22.95 1.01 -0.54
C THR A 6 22.30 1.51 0.74
N PHE A 7 22.02 0.60 1.67
CA PHE A 7 21.49 0.94 2.99
C PHE A 7 22.42 0.45 4.09
N SER A 8 22.54 1.25 5.14
CA SER A 8 23.24 0.91 6.36
C SER A 8 22.22 0.55 7.44
N ALA A 9 22.40 -0.60 8.06
CA ALA A 9 21.62 -1.04 9.22
C ALA A 9 22.55 -1.81 10.15
N ARG A 10 22.13 -2.00 11.40
CA ARG A 10 22.93 -2.79 12.33
C ARG A 10 23.07 -4.23 11.85
N PRO A 11 24.24 -4.87 11.99
CA PRO A 11 24.48 -6.22 11.47
C PRO A 11 23.43 -7.25 11.92
N GLU A 12 23.00 -7.18 13.18
CA GLU A 12 21.99 -8.06 13.77
C GLU A 12 20.61 -7.88 13.14
N THR A 13 20.28 -6.65 12.72
CA THR A 13 19.04 -6.37 11.98
C THR A 13 19.09 -7.01 10.60
N ILE A 14 20.21 -6.88 9.89
CA ILE A 14 20.39 -7.48 8.55
C ILE A 14 20.32 -9.01 8.64
N ALA A 15 20.97 -9.60 9.64
CA ALA A 15 20.95 -11.05 9.87
C ALA A 15 19.53 -11.55 10.15
N SER A 16 18.80 -10.88 11.05
CA SER A 16 17.41 -11.24 11.40
C SER A 16 16.48 -11.11 10.20
N ALA A 17 16.59 -10.02 9.44
CA ALA A 17 15.77 -9.80 8.25
C ALA A 17 16.03 -10.85 7.15
N ARG A 18 17.30 -11.25 6.96
CA ARG A 18 17.65 -12.34 6.03
C ARG A 18 17.09 -13.68 6.49
N ALA A 19 17.16 -14.00 7.79
CA ALA A 19 16.61 -15.24 8.32
C ALA A 19 15.09 -15.31 8.09
N ARG A 20 14.38 -14.22 8.38
CA ARG A 20 12.94 -14.10 8.13
C ARG A 20 12.60 -14.27 6.64
N ALA A 21 13.27 -13.54 5.76
CA ALA A 21 13.01 -13.63 4.31
C ALA A 21 13.19 -15.08 3.82
N ARG A 22 14.25 -15.78 4.27
CA ARG A 22 14.48 -17.19 3.92
C ARG A 22 13.38 -18.11 4.44
N ALA A 23 12.88 -17.90 5.66
CA ALA A 23 11.76 -18.66 6.19
C ALA A 23 10.49 -18.47 5.35
N GLU A 24 10.33 -17.30 4.73
CA GLU A 24 9.25 -16.98 3.78
C GLU A 24 9.56 -17.43 2.33
N GLY A 25 10.69 -18.10 2.07
CA GLY A 25 11.09 -18.54 0.73
C GLY A 25 11.55 -17.41 -0.19
N ARG A 26 11.93 -16.26 0.37
CA ARG A 26 12.33 -15.03 -0.35
C ARG A 26 13.74 -14.60 0.00
N THR A 27 14.30 -13.71 -0.81
CA THR A 27 15.52 -12.97 -0.49
C THR A 27 15.19 -11.63 0.17
N LEU A 28 16.12 -11.12 1.00
CA LEU A 28 15.97 -9.78 1.58
C LEU A 28 15.79 -8.70 0.50
N ASN A 29 16.39 -8.88 -0.67
CA ASN A 29 16.29 -7.95 -1.79
C ASN A 29 14.88 -7.93 -2.41
N GLU A 30 14.20 -9.08 -2.52
CA GLU A 30 12.80 -9.13 -3.00
C GLU A 30 11.83 -8.49 -2.00
N VAL A 31 12.04 -8.74 -0.71
CA VAL A 31 11.26 -8.08 0.35
C VAL A 31 11.47 -6.56 0.29
N PHE A 32 12.72 -6.12 0.11
CA PHE A 32 13.05 -4.71 -0.01
C PHE A 32 12.40 -4.03 -1.23
N ARG A 33 12.41 -4.67 -2.40
CA ARG A 33 11.73 -4.13 -3.60
C ARG A 33 10.23 -4.00 -3.39
N ALA A 34 9.59 -5.04 -2.86
CA ALA A 34 8.16 -5.01 -2.55
C ALA A 34 7.82 -3.91 -1.53
N TRP A 35 8.71 -3.70 -0.55
CA TRP A 35 8.54 -2.58 0.39
C TRP A 35 8.63 -1.23 -0.32
N LEU A 36 9.61 -0.99 -1.20
CA LEU A 36 9.72 0.25 -1.97
C LEU A 36 8.48 0.52 -2.83
N GLU A 37 7.95 -0.50 -3.51
CA GLU A 37 6.71 -0.42 -4.29
C GLU A 37 5.53 -0.03 -3.40
N SER A 38 5.39 -0.68 -2.24
CA SER A 38 4.32 -0.36 -1.28
C SER A 38 4.46 1.05 -0.69
N TYR A 39 5.70 1.52 -0.52
CA TYR A 39 6.01 2.82 0.06
C TYR A 39 5.53 3.95 -0.86
N VAL A 40 5.81 3.86 -2.17
CA VAL A 40 5.32 4.84 -3.15
C VAL A 40 3.81 4.71 -3.40
N GLU A 41 3.26 3.50 -3.35
CA GLU A 41 1.81 3.29 -3.48
C GLU A 41 1.02 3.85 -2.30
N SER A 42 1.61 3.95 -1.11
CA SER A 42 0.95 4.52 0.05
C SER A 42 0.69 6.01 -0.12
N GLU A 43 1.67 6.73 -0.68
CA GLU A 43 1.57 8.15 -1.03
C GLU A 43 0.60 8.35 -2.20
N ALA A 44 0.68 7.51 -3.24
CA ALA A 44 -0.24 7.54 -4.36
C ALA A 44 -1.69 7.18 -3.98
N ARG A 45 -1.91 6.32 -2.98
CA ARG A 45 -3.25 6.00 -2.45
C ARG A 45 -3.83 7.14 -1.64
N ALA A 46 -3.03 7.80 -0.80
CA ALA A 46 -3.49 8.98 -0.06
C ALA A 46 -3.88 10.09 -1.05
N SER A 47 -3.02 10.37 -2.04
CA SER A 47 -3.31 11.35 -3.09
C SER A 47 -4.53 10.96 -3.94
N ARG A 48 -4.66 9.69 -4.36
CA ARG A 48 -5.86 9.22 -5.10
C ARG A 48 -7.13 9.26 -4.27
N TYR A 49 -7.04 9.02 -2.97
CA TYR A 49 -8.17 9.13 -2.06
C TYR A 49 -8.64 10.60 -1.95
N ASP A 50 -7.71 11.53 -1.78
CA ASP A 50 -8.02 12.96 -1.72
C ASP A 50 -8.59 13.47 -3.05
N GLU A 51 -8.03 13.05 -4.18
CA GLU A 51 -8.56 13.35 -5.52
C GLU A 51 -9.96 12.75 -5.73
N LEU A 52 -10.20 11.51 -5.29
CA LEU A 52 -11.52 10.88 -5.34
C LEU A 52 -12.53 11.66 -4.49
N MET A 53 -12.18 12.00 -3.25
CA MET A 53 -13.06 12.79 -2.36
C MET A 53 -13.33 14.18 -2.93
N ALA A 54 -12.33 14.84 -3.51
CA ALA A 54 -12.51 16.11 -4.22
C ALA A 54 -13.43 15.94 -5.45
N SER A 55 -13.27 14.87 -6.22
CA SER A 55 -14.14 14.56 -7.36
C SER A 55 -15.58 14.28 -6.92
N LEU A 56 -15.80 13.73 -5.73
CA LEU A 56 -17.13 13.44 -5.19
C LEU A 56 -17.75 14.61 -4.41
N SER A 57 -17.04 15.73 -4.25
CA SER A 57 -17.51 16.90 -3.50
C SER A 57 -18.79 17.54 -4.05
N HIS A 58 -19.08 17.35 -5.34
CA HIS A 58 -20.31 17.80 -5.99
C HIS A 58 -21.48 16.81 -5.85
N VAL A 59 -21.22 15.61 -5.34
CA VAL A 59 -22.24 14.58 -5.13
C VAL A 59 -22.90 14.83 -3.77
N GLN A 60 -24.05 15.52 -3.79
CA GLN A 60 -24.94 15.57 -2.63
C GLN A 60 -25.73 14.26 -2.57
N PRO A 61 -25.61 13.44 -1.50
CA PRO A 61 -26.49 12.30 -1.31
C PRO A 61 -27.90 12.84 -1.04
N GLY A 62 -28.69 13.04 -2.11
CA GLY A 62 -30.02 13.66 -2.05
C GLY A 62 -31.07 12.84 -1.32
N ARG A 63 -30.71 11.63 -0.83
CA ARG A 63 -31.59 10.72 -0.11
C ARG A 63 -30.80 9.53 0.45
N THR A 64 -31.04 9.19 1.71
CA THR A 64 -30.64 7.89 2.29
C THR A 64 -31.72 6.87 1.90
N PHE A 65 -31.34 5.82 1.17
CA PHE A 65 -32.24 4.68 0.94
C PHE A 65 -32.26 3.81 2.20
N SER A 66 -33.44 3.37 2.63
CA SER A 66 -33.53 2.34 3.66
C SER A 66 -33.08 0.99 3.06
N ARG A 67 -32.61 0.08 3.91
CA ARG A 67 -32.13 -1.25 3.51
C ARG A 67 -33.16 -2.05 2.70
N ASP A 68 -34.44 -1.78 2.94
CA ASP A 68 -35.56 -2.44 2.25
C ASP A 68 -35.75 -1.92 0.82
N GLU A 69 -35.44 -0.65 0.55
CA GLU A 69 -35.52 -0.05 -0.79
C GLU A 69 -34.37 -0.47 -1.71
N ALA A 70 -33.18 -0.73 -1.15
CA ALA A 70 -32.00 -1.15 -1.92
C ALA A 70 -32.10 -2.60 -2.43
N ASN A 71 -32.87 -3.46 -1.75
CA ASN A 71 -33.01 -4.89 -2.06
C ASN A 71 -34.11 -5.21 -3.09
N GLN A 72 -34.85 -4.21 -3.58
CA GLN A 72 -35.92 -4.38 -4.58
C GLN A 72 -35.46 -4.19 -6.04
N ARG A 73 -34.15 -4.19 -6.31
CA ARG A 73 -33.59 -4.09 -7.67
C ARG A 73 -33.09 -5.44 -8.18
#